data_AF-A0A6C0CI73-F1
#
_entry.id   AF-A0A6C0CI73-F1
#
_cell.length_a   1.000
_cell.length_b   1.000
_cell.length_c   1.000
_cell.angle_alpha   90.00
_cell.angle_beta   90.00
_cell.angle_gamma   90.00
#
_symmetry.space_group_name_H-M   'P 1'
#
loop_
_entity.id
_entity.type
_entity.pdbx_description
1 polymer ?
#
loop_
_entity_poly.entity_id
_entity_poly.type
_entity_poly.pdbx_seq_one_letter_code
_entity_poly.pdbx_strand_id
1 'polypeptide(L)'
;MSEITAEKLLPLLERLEQNEHEQIFKIVRKYTNEYTRSDTGVYVSSKNLPSECLMEMERYITFCFDQRAHLEAGDVDRSKYEKLAKTGKVARF
;
A
#
# COMPACT_ATOMS: atom_id res chain seq x y z
N MET A 1 -5.25 -15.59 15.75
CA MET A 1 -4.45 -14.55 15.08
C MET A 1 -3.43 -15.26 14.21
N SER A 2 -3.49 -15.09 12.90
CA SER A 2 -2.51 -15.67 11.98
C SER A 2 -1.16 -14.99 12.18
N GLU A 3 -0.10 -15.77 12.30
CA GLU A 3 1.27 -15.23 12.41
C GLU A 3 1.64 -14.48 11.12
N ILE A 4 2.08 -13.23 11.28
CA ILE A 4 2.56 -12.37 10.20
C ILE A 4 4.03 -12.67 10.02
N THR A 5 4.41 -13.07 8.80
CA THR A 5 5.79 -13.37 8.44
C THR A 5 6.24 -12.42 7.32
N ALA A 6 7.54 -12.12 7.27
CA ALA A 6 8.10 -11.30 6.20
C ALA A 6 7.77 -11.90 4.81
N GLU A 7 7.76 -13.22 4.67
CA GLU A 7 7.42 -13.94 3.44
C GLU A 7 6.01 -13.62 2.92
N LYS A 8 5.04 -13.40 3.81
CA LYS A 8 3.68 -13.00 3.43
C LYS A 8 3.60 -11.55 2.96
N LEU A 9 4.49 -10.70 3.44
CA LEU A 9 4.52 -9.28 3.09
C LEU A 9 5.26 -9.01 1.77
N LEU A 10 6.24 -9.83 1.40
CA LEU A 10 7.02 -9.68 0.16
C LEU A 10 6.18 -9.45 -1.10
N PRO A 11 5.22 -10.32 -1.47
CA PRO A 11 4.43 -10.13 -2.70
C PRO A 11 3.50 -8.91 -2.61
N LEU A 12 3.18 -8.43 -1.41
CA LEU A 12 2.41 -7.20 -1.22
C LEU A 12 3.28 -5.97 -1.40
N LEU A 13 4.52 -6.03 -0.90
CA LEU A 13 5.51 -4.97 -1.07
C LEU A 13 5.82 -4.72 -2.55
N GLU A 14 5.95 -5.77 -3.37
CA GLU A 14 6.21 -5.65 -4.82
C GLU A 14 5.11 -4.89 -5.59
N ARG A 15 3.91 -4.79 -5.00
CA ARG A 15 2.76 -4.09 -5.59
C ARG A 15 2.63 -2.64 -5.13
N LEU A 16 3.54 -2.18 -4.28
CA LEU A 16 3.55 -0.81 -3.80
C LEU A 16 4.19 0.12 -4.83
N GLU A 17 3.80 1.38 -4.77
CA GLU A 17 4.42 2.45 -5.55
C GLU A 17 5.69 2.96 -4.88
N GLN A 18 6.52 3.70 -5.62
CA GLN A 18 7.83 4.16 -5.14
C GLN A 18 7.73 4.97 -3.83
N ASN A 19 6.76 5.88 -3.72
CA ASN A 19 6.50 6.66 -2.51
C ASN A 19 6.03 5.79 -1.32
N GLU A 20 5.24 4.75 -1.59
CA GLU A 20 4.80 3.78 -0.57
C GLU A 20 6.00 2.95 -0.08
N HIS A 21 6.90 2.54 -0.98
CA HIS A 21 8.18 1.91 -0.62
C HIS A 21 9.07 2.80 0.26
N GLU A 22 9.15 4.10 -0.03
CA GLU A 22 9.88 5.04 0.83
C GLU A 22 9.29 5.10 2.24
N GLN A 23 7.97 5.03 2.36
CA GLN A 23 7.30 5.03 3.66
C GLN A 23 7.51 3.70 4.41
N ILE A 24 7.47 2.56 3.72
CA ILE A 24 7.88 1.27 4.28
C ILE A 24 9.31 1.34 4.81
N PHE A 25 10.23 1.92 4.05
CA PHE A 25 11.61 2.06 4.50
C PHE A 25 11.72 2.92 5.76
N LYS A 26 10.95 4.01 5.87
CA LYS A 26 10.90 4.81 7.10
C LYS A 26 10.38 4.01 8.30
N ILE A 27 9.41 3.12 8.11
CA ILE A 27 8.93 2.22 9.17
C ILE A 27 10.07 1.31 9.63
N VAL A 28 10.72 0.61 8.68
CA VAL A 28 11.84 -0.30 8.97
C VAL A 28 12.98 0.40 9.70
N ARG A 29 13.30 1.64 9.31
CA ARG A 29 14.34 2.48 9.94
C ARG A 29 14.09 2.81 11.42
N LYS A 30 12.86 2.67 11.92
CA LYS A 30 12.56 2.81 13.36
C LYS A 30 13.06 1.61 14.17
N TYR A 31 13.17 0.45 13.53
CA TYR A 31 13.47 -0.83 14.19
C TYR A 31 14.87 -1.35 13.90
N THR A 32 15.51 -0.89 12.84
CA THR A 32 16.90 -1.25 12.52
C THR A 32 17.64 -0.14 11.79
N ASN A 33 18.95 -0.07 12.05
CA ASN A 33 19.90 0.72 11.27
C ASN A 33 20.73 -0.15 10.31
N GLU A 34 20.53 -1.47 10.33
CA GLU A 34 21.25 -2.43 9.50
C GLU A 34 20.51 -2.64 8.18
N TYR A 35 20.99 -1.97 7.14
CA TYR A 35 20.50 -2.11 5.78
C TYR A 35 21.63 -1.80 4.80
N THR A 36 21.53 -2.37 3.60
CA THR A 36 22.46 -2.10 2.52
C THR A 36 21.78 -1.23 1.49
N ARG A 37 22.39 -0.09 1.16
CA ARG A 37 21.94 0.78 0.08
C ARG A 37 22.78 0.51 -1.18
N SER A 38 22.10 0.44 -2.32
CA SER A 38 22.70 0.33 -3.65
C SER A 38 22.03 1.34 -4.59
N ASP A 39 22.55 1.46 -5.81
CA ASP A 39 21.96 2.29 -6.86
C ASP A 39 20.57 1.79 -7.29
N THR A 40 20.30 0.50 -7.09
CA THR A 40 19.04 -0.15 -7.48
C THR A 40 18.02 -0.23 -6.34
N GLY A 41 18.37 0.18 -5.12
CA GLY A 41 17.45 0.16 -3.99
C GLY A 41 18.09 -0.18 -2.66
N VAL A 42 17.23 -0.53 -1.69
CA VAL A 42 17.60 -0.83 -0.32
C VAL A 42 17.29 -2.28 0.02
N TYR A 43 18.26 -2.97 0.58
CA TYR A 43 18.15 -4.35 1.04
C TYR A 43 18.15 -4.39 2.56
N VAL A 44 17.16 -5.08 3.13
CA VAL A 44 17.04 -5.28 4.58
C VAL A 44 16.89 -6.76 4.87
N SER A 45 17.62 -7.26 5.87
CA SER A 45 17.50 -8.64 6.31
C SER A 45 16.20 -8.85 7.09
N SER A 46 15.32 -9.73 6.58
CA SER A 46 14.06 -10.08 7.24
C SER A 46 14.25 -10.86 8.54
N LYS A 47 15.41 -11.49 8.75
CA LYS A 47 15.72 -12.30 9.95
C LYS A 47 15.84 -11.46 11.23
N ASN A 48 16.19 -10.19 11.09
CA ASN A 48 16.45 -9.31 12.23
C ASN A 48 15.28 -8.33 12.47
N LEU A 49 14.18 -8.44 11.71
CA LEU A 49 13.04 -7.55 11.90
C LEU A 49 12.13 -8.09 13.02
N PRO A 50 11.87 -7.28 14.05
CA PRO A 50 10.96 -7.67 15.12
C PRO A 50 9.51 -7.75 14.61
N SER A 51 8.68 -8.54 15.28
CA SER A 51 7.28 -8.75 14.87
C SER A 51 6.49 -7.43 14.84
N GLU A 52 6.81 -6.49 15.72
CA GLU A 52 6.20 -5.15 15.76
C GLU A 52 6.46 -4.38 14.46
N CYS A 53 7.65 -4.50 13.87
CA CYS A 53 7.97 -3.90 12.59
C CYS A 53 7.10 -4.50 11.48
N LEU A 54 6.98 -5.84 11.45
CA LEU A 54 6.15 -6.53 10.46
C LEU A 54 4.66 -6.15 10.59
N MET A 55 4.17 -5.99 11.81
CA MET A 55 2.80 -5.54 12.07
C MET A 55 2.57 -4.09 11.61
N GLU A 56 3.54 -3.19 11.81
CA GLU A 56 3.42 -1.81 11.33
C GLU A 56 3.46 -1.74 9.80
N MET A 57 4.34 -2.52 9.17
CA MET A 57 4.38 -2.67 7.72
C MET A 57 3.06 -3.20 7.18
N GLU A 58 2.51 -4.28 7.74
CA GLU A 58 1.23 -4.86 7.32
C GLU A 58 0.11 -3.81 7.38
N ARG A 59 -0.02 -3.10 8.50
CA ARG A 59 -1.05 -2.04 8.65
C ARG A 59 -0.93 -0.98 7.56
N TYR A 60 0.28 -0.54 7.26
CA TYR A 60 0.51 0.46 6.23
C TYR A 60 0.21 -0.08 4.82
N ILE A 61 0.63 -1.30 4.51
CA ILE A 61 0.34 -1.98 3.24
C ILE A 61 -1.17 -2.10 3.02
N THR A 62 -1.90 -2.59 4.03
CA THR A 62 -3.36 -2.72 3.97
C THR A 62 -4.03 -1.37 3.73
N PHE A 63 -3.58 -0.33 4.43
CA PHE A 63 -4.08 1.02 4.23
C PHE A 63 -3.86 1.51 2.79
N CYS A 64 -2.69 1.28 2.19
CA CYS A 64 -2.41 1.68 0.81
C CYS A 64 -3.36 0.99 -0.19
N PHE A 65 -3.61 -0.31 -0.02
CA PHE A 65 -4.56 -1.02 -0.89
C PHE A 65 -6.00 -0.57 -0.69
N ASP A 66 -6.41 -0.34 0.55
CA ASP A 66 -7.75 0.16 0.85
C ASP A 66 -7.98 1.56 0.25
N GLN A 67 -6.99 2.45 0.35
CA GLN A 67 -7.05 3.77 -0.26
C GLN A 67 -7.18 3.71 -1.78
N ARG A 68 -6.38 2.87 -2.45
CA ARG A 68 -6.50 2.69 -3.91
C ARG A 68 -7.88 2.18 -4.31
N ALA A 69 -8.40 1.16 -3.61
CA ALA A 69 -9.71 0.62 -3.89
C ALA A 69 -10.84 1.67 -3.74
N HIS A 70 -10.74 2.55 -2.74
CA HIS A 70 -11.70 3.63 -2.55
C HIS A 70 -11.61 4.71 -3.64
N LEU A 71 -10.41 5.06 -4.09
CA LEU A 71 -10.22 6.01 -5.19
C LEU A 71 -10.78 5.45 -6.51
N GLU A 72 -10.49 4.19 -6.82
CA GLU A 72 -11.02 3.51 -8.00
C GLU A 72 -12.55 3.44 -7.98
N ALA A 73 -13.15 3.13 -6.83
CA ALA A 73 -14.60 3.11 -6.67
C ALA A 73 -15.24 4.49 -6.91
N GLY A 74 -14.61 5.56 -6.41
CA GLY A 74 -15.07 6.93 -6.63
C GLY A 74 -15.01 7.37 -8.10
N ASP A 75 -13.95 6.98 -8.81
CA ASP A 75 -13.78 7.30 -10.24
C ASP A 75 -14.80 6.58 -11.13
N VAL A 76 -15.12 5.32 -10.80
CA VAL A 76 -16.17 4.54 -11.49
C VAL A 76 -17.53 5.22 -11.33
N ASP A 77 -17.86 5.63 -10.10
CA ASP A 77 -19.12 6.28 -9.79
C ASP A 77 -19.26 7.62 -10.54
N ARG A 78 -18.23 8.46 -10.52
CA ARG A 78 -18.19 9.72 -11.28
C ARG A 78 -18.36 9.50 -12.79
N SER A 79 -17.67 8.51 -13.37
CA SER A 79 -17.78 8.16 -14.79
C SER A 79 -19.20 7.74 -15.17
N LYS A 80 -19.87 6.99 -14.29
CA LYS A 80 -21.26 6.57 -14.47
C LYS A 80 -22.22 7.77 -14.48
N TYR A 81 -22.09 8.69 -13.52
CA TYR A 81 -22.91 9.90 -13.47
C TYR A 81 -22.68 10.80 -14.69
N GLU A 82 -21.43 10.96 -15.14
CA GLU A 82 -21.11 11.74 -16.33
C GLU A 82 -21.78 11.16 -17.59
N LYS A 83 -21.78 9.83 -17.76
CA LYS A 83 -22.46 9.15 -18.87
C LYS A 83 -23.98 9.33 -18.82
N LEU A 84 -24.59 9.27 -17.62
CA LEU A 84 -26.03 9.50 -17.43
C LEU A 84 -26.43 10.95 -17.72
N ALA A 85 -25.60 11.91 -17.32
CA ALA A 85 -25.80 13.33 -17.62
C ALA A 85 -25.73 13.61 -19.14
N LYS A 86 -24.76 13.01 -19.84
CA LYS A 86 -24.62 13.14 -21.30
C LYS A 86 -25.74 12.46 -22.11
N THR A 87 -26.37 11.43 -21.55
CA THR A 87 -27.49 10.72 -22.20
C THR A 87 -28.86 11.26 -21.83
N GLY A 88 -28.94 12.38 -21.09
CA GLY A 88 -30.20 13.03 -20.73
C GLY A 88 -31.09 12.26 -19.75
N LYS A 89 -30.59 11.16 -19.16
CA LYS A 89 -31.31 10.32 -18.18
C LYS A 89 -31.06 10.75 -16.74
N VAL A 90 -30.97 12.05 -16.48
CA VAL A 90 -30.91 12.59 -15.11
C VAL A 90 -32.31 13.07 -14.72
N ALA A 91 -33.01 12.28 -13.91
CA ALA A 91 -34.25 12.72 -13.30
C ALA A 91 -33.93 13.84 -12.30
N ARG A 92 -34.41 15.06 -12.59
CA ARG A 92 -34.49 16.13 -11.59
C ARG A 92 -35.73 15.87 -10.74
N PHE A 93 -35.53 15.79 -9.43
CA PHE A 93 -36.58 16.00 -8.44
C PHE A 93 -36.43 17.42 -7.89
#